data_AF-A0A9D1NEP2-F1
#
_entry.id   AF-A0A9D1NEP2-F1
#
_cell.length_a   1.000
_cell.length_b   1.000
_cell.length_c   1.000
_cell.angle_alpha   90.00
_cell.angle_beta   90.00
_cell.angle_gamma   90.00
#
_symmetry.space_group_name_H-M   'P 1'
#
loop_
_entity.id
_entity.type
_entity.pdbx_description
1 polymer ?
#
loop_
_entity_poly.entity_id
_entity_poly.type
_entity_poly.pdbx_seq_one_letter_code
_entity_poly.pdbx_strand_id
1 'polypeptide(L)'
;MKYKKCPQCELNYIKEDEDVCEICKKKINPDTEEDNFMKNTKRNEVIKTGDTFPLSKNYKLINYLIGTNLQKWVQATYKLTNTYYMWIIALDGIERAGWKDVFLKDGRIKENFVGDKANPPSNLGKTFEYAYKAVFEKNGDSFTFIGVYKLDIKNTSLFERYYIKVSDTTTLYDF
;
A
#
# COMPACT_ATOMS: atom_id res chain seq x y z
N MET A 1 -27.82 25.63 -29.56
CA MET A 1 -26.52 25.61 -28.84
C MET A 1 -25.45 25.14 -29.79
N LYS A 2 -24.32 25.85 -29.86
CA LYS A 2 -23.17 25.47 -30.68
C LYS A 2 -22.14 24.72 -29.82
N TYR A 3 -21.49 23.73 -30.42
CA TYR A 3 -20.48 22.90 -29.78
C TYR A 3 -19.17 22.99 -30.56
N LYS A 4 -18.04 23.00 -29.86
CA LYS A 4 -16.69 22.93 -30.42
C LYS A 4 -15.99 21.68 -29.92
N LYS A 5 -15.00 21.16 -30.66
CA LYS A 5 -14.12 20.12 -30.12
C LYS A 5 -13.27 20.72 -29.02
N CYS A 6 -13.04 19.93 -27.97
CA CYS A 6 -12.16 20.33 -26.88
C CYS A 6 -10.75 20.58 -27.43
N PRO A 7 -10.18 21.77 -27.22
CA PRO A 7 -8.87 22.12 -27.79
C PRO A 7 -7.70 21.33 -27.19
N GLN A 8 -7.90 20.71 -26.02
CA GLN A 8 -6.83 19.98 -25.32
C GLN A 8 -6.69 18.52 -25.76
N CYS A 9 -7.80 17.87 -26.12
CA CYS A 9 -7.78 16.43 -26.44
C CYS A 9 -8.33 16.11 -27.82
N GLU A 10 -9.07 17.02 -28.45
CA GLU A 10 -9.70 16.86 -29.77
C GLU A 10 -10.67 15.66 -29.91
N LEU A 11 -10.91 14.93 -28.82
CA LEU A 11 -11.76 13.75 -28.75
C LEU A 11 -13.19 14.07 -28.32
N ASN A 12 -13.36 15.01 -27.38
CA ASN A 12 -14.66 15.34 -26.80
C ASN A 12 -15.23 16.65 -27.38
N TYR A 13 -16.56 16.76 -27.46
CA TYR A 13 -17.25 17.99 -27.78
C TYR A 13 -17.65 18.74 -26.50
N ILE A 14 -17.50 20.06 -26.52
CA ILE A 14 -17.81 20.97 -25.41
C ILE A 14 -18.64 22.14 -25.93
N LYS A 15 -19.33 22.86 -25.05
CA LYS A 15 -20.06 24.06 -25.47
C LYS A 15 -19.08 25.17 -25.89
N GLU A 16 -19.52 26.09 -26.73
CA GLU A 16 -18.66 27.20 -27.20
C GLU A 16 -18.07 28.05 -26.07
N ASP A 17 -18.81 28.21 -24.97
CA ASP A 17 -18.45 28.94 -23.76
C ASP A 17 -17.57 28.14 -22.78
N GLU A 18 -17.34 26.85 -23.03
CA GLU A 18 -16.42 26.05 -22.23
C GLU A 18 -15.01 26.06 -22.81
N ASP A 19 -14.00 26.20 -21.96
CA ASP A 19 -12.60 26.25 -22.40
C ASP A 19 -12.04 24.85 -22.72
N VAL A 20 -12.37 23.86 -21.90
CA VAL A 20 -11.88 22.47 -21.99
C VAL A 20 -12.93 21.47 -21.49
N CYS A 21 -12.87 20.22 -21.93
CA CYS A 21 -13.85 19.19 -21.50
C CYS A 21 -13.61 18.78 -20.04
N GLU A 22 -14.62 18.21 -19.40
CA GLU A 22 -14.54 17.76 -18.00
C GLU A 22 -13.37 16.82 -17.72
N ILE A 23 -13.06 15.91 -18.66
CA ILE A 23 -11.90 15.00 -18.54
C ILE A 23 -10.59 15.78 -18.52
N CYS A 24 -10.46 16.82 -19.36
CA CYS A 24 -9.26 17.65 -19.40
C CYS A 24 -9.20 18.61 -18.21
N LYS A 25 -10.33 19.15 -17.75
CA LYS A 25 -10.44 19.97 -16.52
C LYS A 25 -9.90 19.21 -15.30
N LYS A 26 -10.30 17.94 -15.12
CA LYS A 26 -9.83 17.06 -14.03
C LYS A 26 -8.33 16.74 -14.08
N LYS A 27 -7.71 16.79 -15.26
CA LYS A 27 -6.25 16.62 -15.40
C LYS A 27 -5.47 17.87 -14.99
N ILE A 28 -6.08 19.04 -15.12
CA ILE A 28 -5.44 20.35 -14.85
C ILE A 28 -5.61 20.74 -13.37
N ASN A 29 -6.77 20.45 -12.77
CA ASN A 29 -7.01 20.55 -11.33
C ASN A 29 -7.41 19.17 -10.79
N PRO A 30 -6.44 18.36 -10.35
CA PRO A 30 -6.72 17.09 -9.69
C PRO A 30 -7.11 17.37 -8.23
N ASP A 31 -8.11 18.21 -7.95
CA ASP A 31 -8.63 18.39 -6.58
C ASP A 31 -9.53 17.21 -6.22
N THR A 32 -8.95 15.99 -6.20
CA THR A 32 -9.62 14.85 -5.59
C THR A 32 -9.46 14.92 -4.06
N GLU A 33 -10.33 14.26 -3.31
CA GLU A 33 -10.15 14.11 -1.86
C GLU A 33 -8.77 13.49 -1.54
N GLU A 34 -8.31 12.54 -2.36
CA GLU A 34 -7.01 11.90 -2.24
C GLU A 34 -5.85 12.91 -2.48
N ASP A 35 -5.96 13.76 -3.49
CA ASP A 35 -4.93 14.75 -3.82
C ASP A 35 -4.90 15.90 -2.79
N ASN A 36 -6.06 16.28 -2.24
CA ASN A 36 -6.15 17.19 -1.10
C ASN A 36 -5.52 16.58 0.16
N PHE A 37 -5.77 15.30 0.42
CA PHE A 37 -5.16 14.56 1.53
C PHE A 37 -3.63 14.56 1.42
N MET A 38 -3.10 14.40 0.19
CA MET A 38 -1.64 14.40 -0.07
C MET A 38 -0.95 15.76 0.05
N LYS A 39 -1.68 16.89 0.17
CA LYS A 39 -1.07 18.24 0.31
C LYS A 39 -0.22 18.39 1.57
N ASN A 40 -0.45 17.57 2.60
CA ASN A 40 0.29 17.60 3.88
C ASN A 40 0.93 16.23 4.17
N THR A 41 2.22 16.07 3.87
CA THR A 41 2.96 14.83 4.21
C THR A 41 2.99 14.61 5.72
N LYS A 42 2.84 13.37 6.18
CA LYS A 42 2.91 12.96 7.60
C LYS A 42 4.30 12.44 8.01
N ARG A 43 5.35 12.98 7.40
CA ARG A 43 6.70 12.49 7.62
C ARG A 43 7.08 12.62 9.10
N ASN A 44 7.57 11.53 9.69
CA ASN A 44 7.96 11.41 11.10
C ASN A 44 6.80 11.54 12.10
N GLU A 45 5.54 11.50 11.66
CA GLU A 45 4.42 11.42 12.59
C GLU A 45 4.27 10.02 13.18
N VAL A 46 3.75 9.96 14.41
CA VAL A 46 3.37 8.70 15.04
C VAL A 46 2.08 8.19 14.40
N ILE A 47 2.16 7.01 13.79
CA ILE A 47 1.03 6.26 13.26
C ILE A 47 0.59 5.26 14.31
N LYS A 48 -0.73 5.09 14.49
CA LYS A 48 -1.34 4.18 15.46
C LYS A 48 -2.19 3.12 14.76
N THR A 49 -2.24 1.94 15.34
CA THR A 49 -3.10 0.84 14.84
C THR A 49 -4.53 1.33 14.71
N GLY A 50 -5.14 1.09 13.54
CA GLY A 50 -6.46 1.58 13.17
C GLY A 50 -6.44 2.91 12.39
N ASP A 51 -5.30 3.60 12.30
CA ASP A 51 -5.19 4.77 11.42
C ASP A 51 -5.45 4.37 9.97
N THR A 52 -6.34 5.10 9.32
CA THR A 52 -6.75 4.88 7.94
C THR A 52 -6.24 5.97 7.02
N PHE A 53 -5.88 5.57 5.81
CA PHE A 53 -5.32 6.42 4.78
C PHE A 53 -6.16 6.23 3.51
N PRO A 54 -6.97 7.22 3.10
CA PRO A 54 -7.83 7.15 1.92
C PRO A 54 -7.01 7.32 0.64
N LEU A 55 -6.04 6.41 0.45
CA LEU A 55 -5.13 6.37 -0.69
C LEU A 55 -5.33 5.04 -1.41
N SER A 56 -5.41 5.08 -2.73
CA SER A 56 -5.73 3.91 -3.57
C SER A 56 -4.49 3.12 -4.01
N LYS A 57 -3.32 3.77 -3.99
CA LYS A 57 -2.08 3.25 -4.58
C LYS A 57 -0.93 3.23 -3.58
N ASN A 58 -0.12 2.16 -3.65
CA ASN A 58 1.01 1.94 -2.73
C ASN A 58 2.01 3.11 -2.76
N TYR A 59 2.36 3.63 -3.94
CA TYR A 59 3.30 4.75 -4.03
C TYR A 59 2.76 6.04 -3.42
N LYS A 60 1.45 6.27 -3.45
CA LYS A 60 0.83 7.44 -2.81
C LYS A 60 0.95 7.34 -1.30
N LEU A 61 0.69 6.16 -0.72
CA LEU A 61 0.92 5.89 0.71
C LEU A 61 2.38 6.13 1.10
N ILE A 62 3.33 5.59 0.33
CA ILE A 62 4.76 5.75 0.61
C ILE A 62 5.15 7.23 0.53
N ASN A 63 4.75 7.95 -0.53
CA ASN A 63 5.02 9.38 -0.67
C ASN A 63 4.43 10.19 0.49
N TYR A 64 3.20 9.88 0.88
CA TYR A 64 2.49 10.57 1.94
C TYR A 64 3.15 10.41 3.32
N LEU A 65 3.59 9.20 3.65
CA LEU A 65 4.17 8.87 4.96
C LEU A 65 5.66 9.15 5.06
N ILE A 66 6.41 8.98 3.98
CA ILE A 66 7.88 9.05 3.97
C ILE A 66 8.40 10.35 3.33
N GLY A 67 7.56 11.05 2.57
CA GLY A 67 7.97 12.25 1.83
C GLY A 67 8.80 11.96 0.57
N THR A 68 8.59 10.79 -0.06
CA THR A 68 9.21 10.45 -1.34
C THR A 68 8.46 11.07 -2.53
N ASN A 69 9.06 11.02 -3.73
CA ASN A 69 8.43 11.46 -4.98
C ASN A 69 8.33 10.30 -6.01
N LEU A 70 7.84 9.15 -5.56
CA LEU A 70 7.65 7.98 -6.42
C LEU A 70 6.50 8.23 -7.39
N GLN A 71 6.73 7.93 -8.67
CA GLN A 71 5.67 7.96 -9.70
C GLN A 71 4.91 6.62 -9.80
N LYS A 72 5.57 5.53 -9.41
CA LYS A 72 5.00 4.17 -9.42
C LYS A 72 5.72 3.29 -8.39
N TRP A 73 4.92 2.51 -7.68
CA TRP A 73 5.36 1.41 -6.84
C TRP A 73 4.20 0.43 -6.73
N VAL A 74 4.42 -0.83 -7.11
CA VAL A 74 3.37 -1.86 -7.14
C VAL A 74 3.71 -3.07 -6.27
N GLN A 75 4.91 -3.09 -5.68
CA GLN A 75 5.33 -4.19 -4.82
C GLN A 75 4.64 -4.06 -3.46
N ALA A 76 4.40 -5.21 -2.82
CA ALA A 76 3.82 -5.29 -1.48
C ALA A 76 4.80 -4.85 -0.39
N THR A 77 6.11 -4.83 -0.66
CA THR A 77 7.13 -4.45 0.33
C THR A 77 7.86 -3.20 -0.12
N TYR A 78 8.17 -2.31 0.82
CA TYR A 78 9.03 -1.15 0.60
C TYR A 78 10.04 -1.06 1.75
N LYS A 79 11.33 -0.91 1.43
CA LYS A 79 12.40 -0.88 2.44
C LYS A 79 12.45 0.50 3.09
N LEU A 80 12.35 0.57 4.41
CA LEU A 80 12.45 1.82 5.20
C LEU A 80 13.89 1.99 5.72
N THR A 81 14.38 1.00 6.46
CA THR A 81 15.74 0.91 6.99
C THR A 81 16.35 -0.45 6.62
N ASN A 82 17.52 -0.80 7.15
CA ASN A 82 18.10 -2.13 6.93
C ASN A 82 17.32 -3.26 7.64
N THR A 83 16.63 -2.92 8.72
CA THR A 83 15.89 -3.85 9.57
C THR A 83 14.39 -3.58 9.54
N TYR A 84 13.93 -2.56 8.82
CA TYR A 84 12.53 -2.16 8.82
C TYR A 84 11.96 -1.98 7.43
N TYR A 85 10.77 -2.54 7.24
CA TYR A 85 10.07 -2.56 5.97
C TYR A 85 8.62 -2.13 6.16
N MET A 86 8.07 -1.42 5.19
CA MET A 86 6.64 -1.27 5.03
C MET A 86 6.10 -2.47 4.26
N TRP A 87 5.03 -3.10 4.76
CA TRP A 87 4.39 -4.24 4.15
C TRP A 87 2.91 -3.94 3.89
N ILE A 88 2.58 -3.78 2.60
CA ILE A 88 1.28 -3.39 2.08
C ILE A 88 0.63 -4.64 1.47
N ILE A 89 -0.36 -5.20 2.17
CA ILE A 89 -0.97 -6.51 1.84
C ILE A 89 -2.48 -6.49 2.05
N ALA A 90 -3.19 -7.43 1.41
CA ALA A 90 -4.59 -7.71 1.72
C ALA A 90 -4.65 -8.95 2.63
N LEU A 91 -5.41 -8.89 3.72
CA LEU A 91 -5.51 -9.96 4.72
C LEU A 91 -6.83 -10.75 4.61
N ASP A 92 -7.33 -10.91 3.38
CA ASP A 92 -8.62 -11.52 3.05
C ASP A 92 -8.53 -13.03 2.74
N GLY A 93 -7.33 -13.63 2.82
CA GLY A 93 -7.10 -15.04 2.52
C GLY A 93 -7.23 -15.41 1.03
N ILE A 94 -7.37 -14.43 0.14
CA ILE A 94 -7.40 -14.65 -1.30
C ILE A 94 -5.97 -14.84 -1.81
N GLU A 95 -5.78 -15.85 -2.67
CA GLU A 95 -4.48 -16.16 -3.25
C GLU A 95 -4.00 -15.05 -4.20
N ARG A 96 -2.79 -14.56 -3.95
CA ARG A 96 -2.09 -13.59 -4.82
C ARG A 96 -0.64 -14.01 -4.97
N ALA A 97 -0.24 -14.24 -6.22
CA ALA A 97 1.12 -14.69 -6.55
C ALA A 97 1.55 -15.96 -5.77
N GLY A 98 0.62 -16.88 -5.53
CA GLY A 98 0.86 -18.12 -4.79
C GLY A 98 0.84 -17.97 -3.27
N TRP A 99 0.48 -16.80 -2.73
CA TRP A 99 0.41 -16.54 -1.28
C TRP A 99 -1.01 -16.22 -0.82
N LYS A 100 -1.38 -16.70 0.35
CA LYS A 100 -2.60 -16.32 1.08
C LYS A 100 -2.22 -15.71 2.42
N ASP A 101 -2.59 -14.45 2.60
CA ASP A 101 -2.35 -13.71 3.83
C ASP A 101 -3.66 -13.56 4.62
N VAL A 102 -3.62 -13.86 5.92
CA VAL A 102 -4.80 -13.85 6.80
C VAL A 102 -4.45 -13.24 8.15
N PHE A 103 -5.34 -12.41 8.67
CA PHE A 103 -5.30 -11.96 10.06
C PHE A 103 -5.97 -12.99 10.98
N LEU A 104 -5.23 -13.52 11.94
CA LEU A 104 -5.71 -14.54 12.87
C LEU A 104 -6.40 -13.89 14.09
N LYS A 105 -7.32 -14.63 14.72
CA LYS A 105 -8.06 -14.17 15.92
C LYS A 105 -7.15 -13.86 17.11
N ASP A 106 -5.97 -14.45 17.16
CA ASP A 106 -4.96 -14.22 18.21
C ASP A 106 -4.07 -13.00 17.94
N GLY A 107 -4.38 -12.22 16.88
CA GLY A 107 -3.65 -11.00 16.52
C GLY A 107 -2.39 -11.24 15.69
N ARG A 108 -2.08 -12.49 15.31
CA ARG A 108 -0.98 -12.80 14.39
C ARG A 108 -1.41 -12.66 12.93
N ILE A 109 -0.42 -12.47 12.05
CA ILE A 109 -0.61 -12.58 10.61
C ILE A 109 -0.04 -13.93 10.17
N LYS A 110 -0.79 -14.67 9.36
CA LYS A 110 -0.33 -15.90 8.69
C LYS A 110 -0.19 -15.64 7.20
N GLU A 111 1.00 -15.87 6.67
CA GLU A 111 1.32 -15.89 5.23
C GLU A 111 1.55 -17.35 4.82
N ASN A 112 0.72 -17.87 3.92
CA ASN A 112 0.73 -19.27 3.50
C ASN A 112 1.00 -19.39 1.99
N PHE A 113 2.08 -20.06 1.61
CA PHE A 113 2.38 -20.38 0.22
C PHE A 113 1.54 -21.57 -0.24
N VAL A 114 0.65 -21.30 -1.18
CA VAL A 114 -0.26 -22.27 -1.82
C VAL A 114 0.05 -22.49 -3.30
N GLY A 115 1.07 -21.83 -3.84
CA GLY A 115 1.53 -22.01 -5.22
C GLY A 115 2.22 -23.35 -5.47
N ASP A 116 2.80 -23.51 -6.67
CA ASP A 116 3.51 -24.73 -7.06
C ASP A 116 4.75 -24.96 -6.18
N LYS A 117 4.68 -26.00 -5.35
CA LYS A 117 5.75 -26.40 -4.44
C LYS A 117 6.92 -27.09 -5.15
N ALA A 118 6.72 -27.61 -6.36
CA ALA A 118 7.80 -28.16 -7.18
C ALA A 118 8.68 -27.06 -7.78
N ASN A 119 8.11 -25.87 -8.01
CA ASN A 119 8.80 -24.69 -8.55
C ASN A 119 8.51 -23.44 -7.70
N PRO A 120 8.97 -23.43 -6.43
CA PRO A 120 8.67 -22.33 -5.53
C PRO A 120 9.37 -21.05 -5.98
N PRO A 121 8.83 -19.88 -5.64
CA PRO A 121 9.49 -18.62 -5.96
C PRO A 121 10.81 -18.52 -5.19
N SER A 122 11.81 -17.87 -5.80
CA SER A 122 13.18 -17.79 -5.27
C SER A 122 13.31 -17.08 -3.91
N ASN A 123 12.24 -16.42 -3.46
CA ASN A 123 12.12 -15.77 -2.16
C ASN A 123 11.50 -16.67 -1.07
N LEU A 124 11.08 -17.90 -1.38
CA LEU A 124 10.44 -18.81 -0.43
C LEU A 124 11.34 -19.13 0.78
N GLY A 125 12.67 -19.17 0.58
CA GLY A 125 13.67 -19.36 1.65
C GLY A 125 14.39 -18.11 2.13
N LYS A 126 14.10 -16.92 1.56
CA LYS A 126 14.71 -15.66 2.02
C LYS A 126 13.90 -15.11 3.18
N THR A 127 14.05 -15.69 4.35
CA THR A 127 13.48 -15.14 5.59
C THR A 127 14.27 -13.90 5.98
N PHE A 128 13.59 -12.76 6.05
CA PHE A 128 14.11 -11.59 6.75
C PHE A 128 13.94 -11.82 8.26
N GLU A 129 14.69 -12.78 8.80
CA GLU A 129 14.58 -13.26 10.18
C GLU A 129 14.61 -12.12 11.22
N TYR A 130 15.28 -11.02 10.89
CA TYR A 130 15.47 -9.87 11.76
C TYR A 130 14.63 -8.65 11.40
N ALA A 131 13.84 -8.71 10.34
CA ALA A 131 13.10 -7.54 9.88
C ALA A 131 11.82 -7.31 10.68
N TYR A 132 11.62 -6.06 11.07
CA TYR A 132 10.34 -5.51 11.46
C TYR A 132 9.55 -5.13 10.21
N LYS A 133 8.22 -5.23 10.31
CA LYS A 133 7.29 -4.86 9.24
C LYS A 133 6.21 -3.92 9.78
N ALA A 134 6.18 -2.67 9.29
CA ALA A 134 5.02 -1.80 9.45
C ALA A 134 3.94 -2.30 8.49
N VAL A 135 2.87 -2.90 9.03
CA VAL A 135 1.88 -3.57 8.18
C VAL A 135 0.70 -2.64 7.92
N PHE A 136 0.43 -2.42 6.63
CA PHE A 136 -0.69 -1.68 6.12
C PHE A 136 -1.60 -2.64 5.36
N GLU A 137 -2.77 -2.92 5.93
CA GLU A 137 -3.80 -3.68 5.24
C GLU A 137 -4.41 -2.81 4.14
N LYS A 138 -4.50 -3.35 2.93
CA LYS A 138 -5.14 -2.72 1.79
C LYS A 138 -6.62 -3.14 1.71
N ASN A 139 -7.50 -2.16 1.86
CA ASN A 139 -8.95 -2.32 1.84
C ASN A 139 -9.55 -1.46 0.72
N GLY A 140 -9.61 -2.01 -0.50
CA GLY A 140 -10.06 -1.29 -1.69
C GLY A 140 -9.18 -0.06 -1.98
N ASP A 141 -9.78 1.13 -1.83
CA ASP A 141 -9.16 2.45 -2.06
C ASP A 141 -8.62 3.09 -0.76
N SER A 142 -8.36 2.28 0.26
CA SER A 142 -7.78 2.73 1.52
C SER A 142 -6.72 1.77 2.05
N PHE A 143 -5.89 2.28 2.95
CA PHE A 143 -4.97 1.51 3.75
C PHE A 143 -5.26 1.68 5.23
N THR A 144 -5.16 0.62 6.02
CA THR A 144 -5.25 0.67 7.48
C THR A 144 -3.93 0.20 8.08
N PHE A 145 -3.30 1.00 8.93
CA PHE A 145 -2.14 0.52 9.68
C PHE A 145 -2.61 -0.43 10.78
N ILE A 146 -2.08 -1.66 10.81
CA ILE A 146 -2.52 -2.69 11.76
C ILE A 146 -1.46 -3.05 12.81
N GLY A 147 -0.31 -2.37 12.78
CA GLY A 147 0.77 -2.52 13.75
C GLY A 147 2.13 -2.84 13.12
N VAL A 148 3.15 -2.94 13.97
CA VAL A 148 4.48 -3.42 13.62
C VAL A 148 4.59 -4.89 13.98
N TYR A 149 5.07 -5.71 13.05
CA TYR A 149 5.16 -7.15 13.20
C TYR A 149 6.58 -7.65 12.99
N LYS A 150 6.89 -8.80 13.60
CA LYS A 150 8.14 -9.54 13.39
C LYS A 150 7.85 -11.01 13.14
N LEU A 151 8.71 -11.67 12.38
CA LEU A 151 8.59 -13.10 12.11
C LEU A 151 8.67 -13.91 13.41
N ASP A 152 7.71 -14.81 13.61
CA ASP A 152 7.72 -15.83 14.64
C ASP A 152 8.51 -17.03 14.14
N ILE A 153 9.83 -16.97 14.34
CA ILE A 153 10.78 -17.96 13.83
C ILE A 153 10.43 -19.37 14.32
N LYS A 154 9.92 -19.49 15.56
CA LYS A 154 9.64 -20.79 16.18
C LYS A 154 8.44 -21.51 15.55
N ASN A 155 7.47 -20.75 15.05
CA ASN A 155 6.25 -21.29 14.47
C ASN A 155 6.22 -21.21 12.94
N THR A 156 7.25 -20.60 12.32
CA THR A 156 7.37 -20.45 10.87
C THR A 156 8.05 -21.67 10.23
N SER A 157 7.57 -22.05 9.05
CA SER A 157 8.17 -23.02 8.14
C SER A 157 8.45 -22.39 6.77
N LEU A 158 8.97 -23.18 5.84
CA LEU A 158 9.24 -22.73 4.47
C LEU A 158 7.97 -22.24 3.74
N PHE A 159 6.83 -22.87 4.01
CA PHE A 159 5.57 -22.59 3.31
C PHE A 159 4.57 -21.80 4.16
N GLU A 160 4.74 -21.75 5.48
CA GLU A 160 3.83 -21.05 6.39
C GLU A 160 4.63 -20.13 7.30
N ARG A 161 4.40 -18.82 7.19
CA ARG A 161 5.06 -17.80 7.99
C ARG A 161 4.06 -17.18 8.94
N TYR A 162 4.46 -17.04 10.19
CA TYR A 162 3.66 -16.39 11.21
C TYR A 162 4.38 -15.13 11.65
N TYR A 163 3.63 -14.05 11.82
CA TYR A 163 4.16 -12.78 12.31
C TYR A 163 3.41 -12.36 13.56
N ILE A 164 4.16 -11.99 14.59
CA ILE A 164 3.65 -11.51 15.87
C ILE A 164 3.72 -9.99 15.89
N LYS A 165 2.66 -9.34 16.38
CA LYS A 165 2.65 -7.91 16.62
C LYS A 165 3.62 -7.57 17.76
N VAL A 166 4.49 -6.59 17.53
CA VAL A 166 5.46 -6.10 18.52
C VAL A 166 5.24 -4.64 18.90
N SER A 167 4.44 -3.88 18.14
CA SER A 167 4.04 -2.52 18.48
C SER A 167 2.71 -2.16 17.83
N ASP A 168 1.90 -1.35 18.52
CA ASP A 168 0.70 -0.73 17.98
C ASP A 168 0.96 0.65 17.35
N THR A 169 2.18 1.17 17.47
CA THR A 169 2.56 2.49 16.94
C THR A 169 3.90 2.46 16.23
N THR A 170 4.12 3.42 15.31
CA THR A 170 5.43 3.60 14.66
C THR A 170 5.63 5.02 14.12
N THR A 171 6.88 5.45 14.00
CA THR A 171 7.29 6.63 13.20
C THR A 171 7.83 6.28 11.83
N LEU A 172 7.87 4.99 11.48
CA LEU A 172 8.49 4.40 10.28
C LEU A 172 10.03 4.47 10.24
N TYR A 173 10.66 4.89 11.35
CA TYR A 173 12.12 4.99 11.50
C TYR A 173 12.62 4.46 12.85
N ASP A 174 11.73 3.89 13.66
CA ASP A 174 11.96 3.46 15.04
C ASP A 174 12.43 2.00 15.18
N PHE A 175 12.67 1.30 14.06
CA PHE A 175 13.10 -0.10 14.00
C PHE A 175 14.19 -0.37 12.94
#